data_AF-A0A7C4DPU6-F1
#
_entry.id   AF-A0A7C4DPU6-F1
#
_cell.length_a   1.000
_cell.length_b   1.000
_cell.length_c   1.000
_cell.angle_alpha   90.00
_cell.angle_beta   90.00
_cell.angle_gamma   90.00
#
_symmetry.space_group_name_H-M   'P 1'
#
loop_
_entity.id
_entity.type
_entity.pdbx_description
1 polymer ?
#
loop_
_entity_poly.entity_id
_entity_poly.type
_entity_poly.pdbx_seq_one_letter_code
_entity_poly.pdbx_strand_id
1 'polypeptide(L)'
;MILLGDVISPTIVKWIHEVCGARVLGVLGRYDNAATVAALSSVDGFIECKSLEIEGVSIYGIGLSGCVNIKGEKADIVISSLPGFKYGCCNPKVDTVDSFIELLKPRLVITGSCRKPCRAGNVFSPGSIALGYMGLLELGEEFYHNVRAVNLHGLHVSSWAMNPTREGMA
;
A
#
# COMPACT_ATOMS: atom_id res chain seq x y z
N MET A 1 0.22 0.90 -7.67
CA MET A 1 0.25 -0.14 -6.62
C MET A 1 0.92 0.44 -5.40
N ILE A 2 0.34 0.25 -4.21
CA ILE A 2 0.93 0.70 -2.94
C ILE A 2 1.21 -0.52 -2.08
N LEU A 3 2.47 -0.70 -1.67
CA LEU A 3 2.93 -1.78 -0.81
C LEU A 3 3.03 -1.27 0.64
N LEU A 4 2.26 -1.88 1.54
CA LEU A 4 2.14 -1.46 2.94
C LEU A 4 3.20 -2.14 3.85
N GLY A 5 4.41 -2.34 3.33
CA GLY A 5 5.50 -3.05 4.02
C GLY A 5 5.40 -4.58 3.97
N ASP A 6 6.40 -5.21 4.58
CA ASP A 6 6.62 -6.68 4.57
C ASP A 6 6.64 -7.23 3.13
N VAL A 7 7.29 -6.50 2.23
CA VAL A 7 7.44 -6.86 0.82
C VAL A 7 8.35 -8.08 0.67
N ILE A 8 9.40 -8.16 1.49
CA ILE A 8 10.38 -9.27 1.61
C ILE A 8 11.24 -9.51 0.35
N SER A 9 10.63 -9.49 -0.84
CA SER A 9 11.28 -9.75 -2.13
C SER A 9 11.39 -8.47 -2.95
N PRO A 10 12.58 -7.85 -3.05
CA PRO A 10 12.79 -6.66 -3.89
C PRO A 10 12.46 -6.89 -5.36
N THR A 11 12.57 -8.13 -5.84
CA THR A 11 12.25 -8.53 -7.22
C THR A 11 10.79 -8.27 -7.55
N ILE A 12 9.86 -8.36 -6.58
CA ILE A 12 8.44 -8.11 -6.85
C ILE A 12 8.18 -6.65 -7.22
N VAL A 13 8.94 -5.71 -6.65
CA VAL A 13 8.84 -4.27 -6.96
C VAL A 13 9.20 -4.06 -8.42
N LYS A 14 10.33 -4.62 -8.86
CA LYS A 14 10.80 -4.53 -10.24
C LYS A 14 9.84 -5.20 -11.21
N TRP A 15 9.37 -6.41 -10.89
CA TRP A 15 8.44 -7.14 -11.74
C TRP A 15 7.12 -6.37 -11.95
N ILE A 16 6.52 -5.83 -10.87
CA ILE A 16 5.30 -5.02 -11.00
C ILE A 16 5.56 -3.76 -11.83
N HIS A 17 6.71 -3.11 -11.67
CA HIS A 17 7.05 -1.91 -12.42
C HIS A 17 7.31 -2.18 -13.90
N GLU A 18 8.22 -3.10 -14.21
CA GLU A 18 8.74 -3.34 -15.55
C GLU A 18 7.79 -4.21 -16.38
N VAL A 19 7.22 -5.26 -15.77
CA VAL A 19 6.39 -6.24 -16.50
C VAL A 19 4.93 -5.83 -16.52
N CYS A 20 4.38 -5.37 -15.40
CA CYS A 20 2.99 -4.92 -15.35
C CYS A 20 2.83 -3.44 -15.77
N GLY A 21 3.93 -2.71 -15.97
CA GLY A 21 3.89 -1.28 -16.32
C GLY A 21 3.28 -0.40 -15.23
N ALA A 22 3.20 -0.89 -13.99
CA ALA A 22 2.49 -0.22 -12.92
C ALA A 22 3.43 0.62 -12.06
N ARG A 23 3.02 1.85 -11.70
CA ARG A 23 3.71 2.64 -10.67
C ARG A 23 3.66 1.87 -9.34
N VAL A 24 4.81 1.72 -8.67
CA VAL A 24 4.91 1.05 -7.37
C VAL A 24 5.35 2.06 -6.34
N LEU A 25 4.57 2.21 -5.27
CA LEU A 25 4.93 2.96 -4.08
C LEU A 25 5.04 2.01 -2.89
N GLY A 26 5.82 2.35 -1.88
CA GLY A 26 5.85 1.58 -0.65
C GLY A 26 6.54 2.26 0.53
N VAL A 27 6.22 1.72 1.70
CA VAL A 27 6.87 1.99 2.99
C VAL A 27 7.46 0.69 3.53
N LEU A 28 8.43 0.77 4.45
CA LEU A 28 9.03 -0.43 5.03
C LEU A 28 8.16 -1.06 6.13
N GLY A 29 8.07 -2.39 6.08
CA GLY A 29 7.60 -3.23 7.17
C GLY A 29 8.74 -3.88 7.95
N ARG A 30 8.38 -4.73 8.92
CA ARG A 30 9.28 -5.34 9.91
C ARG A 30 10.28 -6.30 9.28
N TYR A 31 9.92 -6.90 8.15
CA TYR A 31 10.73 -7.88 7.45
C TYR A 31 11.44 -7.33 6.22
N ASP A 32 11.28 -6.04 5.93
CA ASP A 32 11.98 -5.41 4.82
C ASP A 32 13.42 -5.01 5.20
N ASN A 33 14.29 -4.95 4.20
CA ASN A 33 15.69 -4.63 4.37
C ASN A 33 16.18 -3.59 3.34
N ALA A 34 17.47 -3.28 3.36
CA ALA A 34 18.08 -2.30 2.47
C ALA A 34 17.88 -2.62 0.97
N ALA A 35 17.72 -3.89 0.59
CA ALA A 35 17.46 -4.25 -0.80
C ALA A 35 16.03 -3.87 -1.23
N THR A 36 15.04 -3.97 -0.34
CA THR A 36 13.68 -3.47 -0.59
C THR A 36 13.70 -1.95 -0.76
N VAL A 37 14.43 -1.23 0.08
CA VAL A 37 14.61 0.22 -0.05
C VAL A 37 15.23 0.57 -1.39
N ALA A 38 16.30 -0.12 -1.79
CA ALA A 38 16.99 0.12 -3.05
C ALA A 38 16.07 -0.14 -4.26
N ALA A 39 15.27 -1.21 -4.23
CA ALA A 39 14.32 -1.51 -5.29
C ALA A 39 13.20 -0.46 -5.38
N LEU A 40 12.58 -0.07 -4.27
CA LEU A 40 11.58 1.00 -4.25
C LEU A 40 12.18 2.34 -4.70
N SER A 41 13.39 2.68 -4.25
CA SER A 41 14.07 3.91 -4.65
C SER A 41 14.42 3.94 -6.13
N SER A 42 14.78 2.79 -6.71
CA SER A 42 15.13 2.70 -8.15
C SER A 42 13.96 2.97 -9.10
N VAL A 43 12.72 2.95 -8.59
CA VAL A 43 11.49 3.23 -9.34
C VAL A 43 10.76 4.47 -8.82
N ASP A 44 11.46 5.35 -8.08
CA ASP A 44 10.90 6.52 -7.40
C ASP A 44 9.67 6.21 -6.52
N GLY A 45 9.66 4.99 -5.96
CA GLY A 45 8.54 4.41 -5.22
C GLY A 45 8.69 4.47 -3.70
N PHE A 46 9.86 4.81 -3.18
CA PHE A 46 10.09 4.84 -1.74
C PHE A 46 9.57 6.15 -1.12
N ILE A 47 8.39 6.07 -0.47
CA ILE A 47 7.64 7.24 0.04
C ILE A 47 7.61 7.37 1.56
N GLU A 48 8.48 6.63 2.24
CA GLU A 48 8.58 6.74 3.68
C GLU A 48 9.12 8.11 4.12
N CYS A 49 8.43 8.72 5.08
CA CYS A 49 8.67 10.08 5.57
C CYS A 49 8.59 11.17 4.49
N LYS A 50 7.86 10.91 3.39
CA LYS A 50 7.69 11.84 2.28
C LYS A 50 6.21 11.99 1.95
N SER A 51 5.84 13.20 1.53
CA SER A 51 4.57 13.47 0.85
C SER A 51 4.76 13.29 -0.66
N LEU A 52 3.75 12.72 -1.31
CA LEU A 52 3.63 12.58 -2.76
C LEU A 52 2.22 12.94 -3.18
N GLU A 53 2.07 13.71 -4.25
CA GLU A 53 0.79 14.03 -4.86
C GLU A 53 0.47 13.08 -6.03
N ILE A 54 -0.75 12.53 -6.04
CA ILE A 54 -1.29 11.70 -7.13
C ILE A 54 -2.70 12.17 -7.43
N GLU A 55 -2.94 12.65 -8.65
CA GLU A 55 -4.28 13.12 -9.08
C GLU A 55 -4.89 14.14 -8.10
N GLY A 56 -4.07 15.07 -7.58
CA GLY A 56 -4.49 16.07 -6.59
C GLY A 56 -4.63 15.56 -5.14
N VAL A 57 -4.34 14.28 -4.88
CA VAL A 57 -4.43 13.68 -3.54
C VAL A 57 -3.03 13.56 -2.92
N SER A 58 -2.83 14.17 -1.75
CA SER A 58 -1.58 14.08 -0.99
C SER A 58 -1.52 12.78 -0.19
N ILE A 59 -0.47 12.00 -0.42
CA ILE A 59 -0.18 10.73 0.25
C ILE A 59 1.10 10.85 1.05
N TYR A 60 1.07 10.47 2.34
CA TYR A 60 2.24 10.45 3.22
C TYR A 60 2.54 9.03 3.72
N GLY A 61 3.80 8.59 3.62
CA GLY A 61 4.22 7.26 4.03
C GLY A 61 4.88 7.20 5.41
N ILE A 62 4.45 6.25 6.25
CA ILE A 62 5.02 5.96 7.57
C ILE A 62 5.43 4.49 7.64
N GLY A 63 6.72 4.20 7.62
CA GLY A 63 7.25 2.85 7.85
C GLY A 63 7.94 2.74 9.20
N LEU A 64 9.13 2.15 9.20
CA LEU A 64 9.94 1.86 10.39
C LEU A 64 11.21 2.73 10.52
N SER A 65 11.47 3.64 9.59
CA SER A 65 12.68 4.47 9.53
C SER A 65 12.67 5.65 10.51
N GLY A 66 11.63 5.78 11.36
CA GLY A 66 11.59 6.78 12.43
C GLY A 66 11.52 8.22 11.92
N CYS A 67 10.47 8.57 11.19
CA CYS A 67 10.26 9.92 10.64
C CYS A 67 10.37 11.00 11.73
N VAL A 68 11.24 12.00 11.54
CA VAL A 68 11.62 12.98 12.59
C VAL A 68 11.15 14.42 12.33
N ASN A 69 10.60 14.74 11.15
CA ASN A 69 10.14 16.09 10.81
C ASN A 69 8.89 16.06 9.93
N ILE A 70 7.75 16.43 10.51
CA ILE A 70 6.42 16.40 9.86
C ILE A 70 5.69 17.74 10.04
N LYS A 71 6.35 18.74 10.62
CA LYS A 71 5.72 20.00 11.01
C LYS A 71 5.27 20.77 9.76
N GLY A 72 3.97 21.02 9.67
CA GLY A 72 3.36 21.82 8.61
C GLY A 72 2.90 21.01 7.40
N GLU A 73 3.15 19.71 7.37
CA GLU A 73 2.64 18.84 6.31
C GLU A 73 1.15 18.54 6.51
N LYS A 74 0.41 18.49 5.40
CA LYS A 74 -0.96 17.95 5.34
C LYS A 74 -0.95 16.76 4.39
N ALA A 75 -1.66 15.71 4.78
CA ALA A 75 -1.83 14.51 3.97
C ALA A 75 -3.30 14.15 3.93
N ASP A 76 -3.85 13.93 2.73
CA ASP A 76 -5.21 13.43 2.60
C ASP A 76 -5.26 11.95 2.96
N ILE A 77 -4.23 11.20 2.57
CA ILE A 77 -4.04 9.78 2.86
C ILE A 77 -2.71 9.58 3.58
N VAL A 78 -2.76 8.90 4.72
CA VAL A 78 -1.57 8.34 5.35
C VAL A 78 -1.51 6.85 5.04
N ILE A 79 -0.37 6.37 4.58
CA ILE A 79 -0.11 4.93 4.47
C ILE A 79 0.89 4.52 5.55
N SER A 80 0.65 3.39 6.20
CA SER A 80 1.56 2.86 7.21
C SER A 80 1.76 1.36 7.11
N SER A 81 2.94 0.87 7.52
CA SER A 81 3.17 -0.57 7.60
C SER A 81 2.54 -1.22 8.82
N LEU A 82 2.40 -0.48 9.92
CA LEU A 82 1.78 -0.91 11.16
C LEU A 82 0.59 -0.02 11.54
N PRO A 83 -0.45 -0.56 12.18
CA PRO A 83 -1.54 0.26 12.72
C PRO A 83 -1.12 0.97 14.01
N GLY A 84 -1.77 2.11 14.29
CA GLY A 84 -1.80 2.76 15.60
C GLY A 84 -2.50 1.94 16.71
N PHE A 85 -2.24 2.27 17.98
CA PHE A 85 -2.87 1.61 19.13
C PHE A 85 -4.38 1.84 19.19
N LYS A 86 -4.84 3.00 18.72
CA LYS A 86 -6.25 3.39 18.69
C LYS A 86 -7.12 2.51 17.79
N TYR A 87 -6.53 1.65 16.97
CA TYR A 87 -7.25 0.76 16.04
C TYR A 87 -7.38 -0.65 16.62
N GLY A 88 -8.60 -1.01 17.07
CA GLY A 88 -8.85 -2.21 17.89
C GLY A 88 -8.74 -3.57 17.18
N CYS A 89 -8.78 -3.60 15.86
CA CYS A 89 -9.03 -4.83 15.08
C CYS A 89 -7.79 -5.55 14.53
N CYS A 90 -6.59 -5.01 14.77
CA CYS A 90 -5.37 -5.48 14.11
C CYS A 90 -4.17 -5.43 15.04
N ASN A 91 -3.26 -6.39 14.90
CA ASN A 91 -2.02 -6.47 15.66
C ASN A 91 -0.89 -6.96 14.73
N PRO A 92 0.38 -6.61 15.04
CA PRO A 92 0.84 -5.69 16.09
C PRO A 92 0.52 -4.21 15.82
N LYS A 93 0.73 -3.34 16.81
CA LYS A 93 0.44 -1.90 16.76
C LYS A 93 1.64 -1.05 17.22
N VAL A 94 1.68 0.22 16.84
CA VAL A 94 2.73 1.19 17.20
C VAL A 94 2.15 2.57 17.51
N ASP A 95 2.67 3.25 18.53
CA ASP A 95 2.20 4.57 18.99
C ASP A 95 2.50 5.69 18.01
N THR A 96 3.63 5.60 17.33
CA THR A 96 4.13 6.60 16.40
C THR A 96 3.07 6.90 15.34
N VAL A 97 2.38 5.89 14.82
CA VAL A 97 1.33 6.08 13.81
C VAL A 97 0.17 6.93 14.36
N ASP A 98 -0.24 6.76 15.62
CA ASP A 98 -1.29 7.58 16.23
C ASP A 98 -0.87 9.06 16.31
N SER A 99 0.37 9.34 16.71
CA SER A 99 0.89 10.72 16.79
C SER A 99 0.91 11.42 15.43
N PHE A 100 1.28 10.70 14.37
CA PHE A 100 1.29 11.25 13.01
C PHE A 100 -0.14 11.51 12.52
N ILE A 101 -1.09 10.64 12.84
CA ILE A 101 -2.48 10.81 12.44
C ILE A 101 -3.11 12.02 13.14
N GLU A 102 -2.77 12.26 14.41
CA GLU A 102 -3.20 13.46 15.14
C GLU A 102 -2.63 14.75 14.54
N LEU A 103 -1.37 14.71 14.09
CA LEU A 103 -0.70 15.87 13.53
C LEU A 103 -1.16 16.18 12.11
N LEU A 104 -1.19 15.16 11.23
CA LEU A 104 -1.51 15.29 9.81
C LEU A 104 -3.02 15.41 9.56
N LYS A 105 -3.84 14.92 10.50
CA LYS A 105 -5.32 14.86 10.42
C LYS A 105 -5.82 14.32 9.07
N PRO A 106 -5.34 13.14 8.63
CA PRO A 106 -5.69 12.61 7.32
C PRO A 106 -7.15 12.20 7.24
N ARG A 107 -7.70 12.28 6.03
CA ARG A 107 -9.06 11.84 5.74
C ARG A 107 -9.16 10.32 5.58
N LEU A 108 -8.05 9.63 5.32
CA LEU A 108 -7.93 8.17 5.35
C LEU A 108 -6.55 7.71 5.79
N VAL A 109 -6.52 6.61 6.52
CA VAL A 109 -5.30 5.90 6.91
C VAL A 109 -5.38 4.48 6.37
N ILE A 110 -4.41 4.09 5.55
CA ILE A 110 -4.30 2.73 5.02
C ILE A 110 -3.13 2.05 5.71
N THR A 111 -3.40 0.94 6.40
CA THR A 111 -2.38 0.28 7.22
C THR A 111 -2.17 -1.19 6.85
N GLY A 112 -0.90 -1.61 6.88
CA GLY A 112 -0.47 -2.99 6.66
C GLY A 112 -0.61 -3.88 7.89
N SER A 113 0.14 -4.98 7.89
CA SER A 113 0.32 -5.94 9.00
C SER A 113 -0.94 -6.66 9.53
N CYS A 114 -2.13 -6.36 9.05
CA CYS A 114 -3.34 -7.09 9.41
C CYS A 114 -3.48 -8.37 8.58
N ARG A 115 -3.84 -9.49 9.22
CA ARG A 115 -4.09 -10.74 8.51
C ARG A 115 -5.36 -10.68 7.66
N LYS A 116 -6.44 -10.16 8.23
CA LYS A 116 -7.75 -10.01 7.59
C LYS A 116 -8.06 -8.52 7.36
N PRO A 117 -8.94 -8.20 6.39
CA PRO A 117 -9.43 -6.84 6.22
C PRO A 117 -9.98 -6.28 7.52
N CYS A 118 -9.72 -5.01 7.77
CA CYS A 118 -10.31 -4.29 8.88
C CYS A 118 -10.67 -2.86 8.48
N ARG A 119 -11.76 -2.35 9.06
CA ARG A 119 -12.07 -0.91 9.09
C ARG A 119 -12.43 -0.43 10.50
N ALA A 120 -11.91 0.73 10.88
CA ALA A 120 -12.28 1.45 12.09
C ALA A 120 -12.22 2.97 11.82
N GLY A 121 -13.37 3.63 11.74
CA GLY A 121 -13.43 5.06 11.37
C GLY A 121 -12.84 5.33 9.98
N ASN A 122 -11.90 6.28 9.91
CA ASN A 122 -11.14 6.61 8.71
C ASN A 122 -9.92 5.70 8.49
N VAL A 123 -9.77 4.62 9.25
CA VAL A 123 -8.64 3.69 9.11
C VAL A 123 -9.10 2.39 8.47
N PHE A 124 -8.32 1.94 7.50
CA PHE A 124 -8.56 0.76 6.69
C PHE A 124 -7.30 -0.08 6.60
N SER A 125 -7.44 -1.39 6.76
CA SER A 125 -6.42 -2.35 6.35
C SER A 125 -7.01 -3.31 5.34
N PRO A 126 -6.32 -3.55 4.21
CA PRO A 126 -6.79 -4.52 3.23
C PRO A 126 -6.64 -5.97 3.71
N GLY A 127 -5.88 -6.23 4.77
CA GLY A 127 -5.46 -7.60 5.12
C GLY A 127 -4.19 -8.02 4.39
N SER A 128 -3.86 -9.31 4.44
CA SER A 128 -2.64 -9.85 3.86
C SER A 128 -2.85 -10.45 2.48
N ILE A 129 -2.00 -10.06 1.53
CA ILE A 129 -1.97 -10.66 0.19
C ILE A 129 -1.62 -12.15 0.22
N ALA A 130 -0.84 -12.59 1.22
CA ALA A 130 -0.53 -14.00 1.43
C ALA A 130 -1.75 -14.84 1.82
N LEU A 131 -2.82 -14.19 2.28
CA LEU A 131 -4.12 -14.81 2.58
C LEU A 131 -5.18 -14.47 1.49
N GLY A 132 -4.72 -13.93 0.35
CA GLY A 132 -5.57 -13.58 -0.77
C GLY A 132 -6.33 -12.27 -0.62
N TYR A 133 -5.94 -11.36 0.27
CA TYR A 133 -6.61 -10.07 0.40
C TYR A 133 -5.83 -8.93 -0.25
N MET A 134 -6.55 -8.04 -0.94
CA MET A 134 -5.99 -6.82 -1.54
C MET A 134 -6.93 -5.64 -1.29
N GLY A 135 -6.37 -4.42 -1.20
CA GLY A 135 -7.15 -3.19 -1.09
C GLY A 135 -7.38 -2.56 -2.46
N LEU A 136 -8.60 -2.09 -2.71
CA LEU A 136 -8.93 -1.22 -3.83
C LEU A 136 -9.32 0.14 -3.28
N LEU A 137 -8.64 1.17 -3.76
CA LEU A 137 -8.93 2.58 -3.49
C LEU A 137 -9.27 3.24 -4.83
N GLU A 138 -10.49 3.74 -4.95
CA GLU A 138 -10.95 4.47 -6.13
C GLU A 138 -10.85 5.97 -5.81
N LEU A 139 -9.90 6.64 -6.46
CA LEU A 139 -9.74 8.09 -6.37
C LEU A 139 -10.85 8.80 -7.16
N GLY A 140 -11.05 10.06 -6.81
CA GLY A 140 -12.10 10.93 -7.26
C GLY A 140 -11.61 12.35 -7.47
N GLU A 141 -12.44 13.19 -8.09
CA GLU A 141 -12.07 14.57 -8.46
C GLU A 141 -11.59 15.41 -7.27
N GLU A 142 -12.11 15.17 -6.06
CA GLU A 142 -11.67 15.88 -4.85
C GLU A 142 -10.98 14.99 -3.80
N PHE A 143 -11.08 13.65 -3.92
CA PHE A 143 -10.51 12.72 -2.93
C PHE A 143 -10.54 11.23 -3.32
N TYR A 144 -10.99 10.31 -2.44
CA TYR A 144 -11.41 8.95 -2.77
C TYR A 144 -12.91 8.82 -2.61
N HIS A 145 -13.51 8.03 -3.50
CA HIS A 145 -14.94 7.72 -3.48
C HIS A 145 -15.23 6.37 -2.82
N ASN A 146 -14.26 5.46 -2.88
CA ASN A 146 -14.43 4.10 -2.40
C ASN A 146 -13.12 3.51 -1.89
N VAL A 147 -13.20 2.79 -0.76
CA VAL A 147 -12.11 1.97 -0.25
C VAL A 147 -12.68 0.64 0.25
N ARG A 148 -12.20 -0.46 -0.33
CA ARG A 148 -12.68 -1.82 -0.01
C ARG A 148 -11.55 -2.83 -0.07
N ALA A 149 -11.69 -3.91 0.70
CA ALA A 149 -10.85 -5.08 0.54
C ALA A 149 -11.53 -6.08 -0.40
N VAL A 150 -10.74 -6.77 -1.21
CA VAL A 150 -11.19 -7.84 -2.11
C VAL A 150 -10.49 -9.14 -1.74
N ASN A 151 -11.22 -10.25 -1.86
CA ASN A 151 -10.66 -11.58 -1.69
C ASN A 151 -10.36 -12.17 -3.09
N LEU A 152 -9.07 -12.33 -3.40
CA LEU A 152 -8.56 -12.84 -4.64
C LEU A 152 -8.89 -14.33 -4.86
N HIS A 153 -9.13 -15.10 -3.80
CA HIS A 153 -9.58 -16.50 -3.94
C HIS A 153 -11.05 -16.59 -4.39
N GLY A 154 -11.85 -15.56 -4.12
CA GLY A 154 -13.25 -15.47 -4.56
C GLY A 154 -13.43 -14.81 -5.93
N LEU A 155 -12.36 -14.21 -6.48
CA LEU A 155 -12.35 -13.73 -7.86
C LEU A 155 -12.15 -14.93 -8.79
N HIS A 156 -13.25 -15.55 -9.21
CA HIS A 156 -13.22 -16.38 -10.42
C HIS A 156 -12.72 -15.50 -11.57
N VAL A 157 -11.46 -15.67 -11.95
CA VAL A 157 -10.92 -15.09 -13.19
C VAL A 157 -11.49 -15.92 -14.34
N SER A 158 -12.69 -15.57 -14.81
CA SER A 158 -13.24 -16.12 -16.05
C SER A 158 -12.63 -15.41 -17.25
N SER A 159 -11.85 -16.16 -18.05
CA SER A 159 -11.20 -15.85 -19.35
C SER A 159 -10.01 -14.85 -19.26
N TRP A 160 -8.87 -15.07 -19.93
CA TRP A 160 -8.71 -15.16 -21.39
C TRP A 160 -7.81 -16.29 -21.89
N ALA A 161 -8.20 -16.80 -23.06
CA ALA A 161 -7.49 -17.71 -23.92
C ALA A 161 -6.18 -17.10 -24.46
N MET A 162 -5.14 -17.93 -24.53
CA MET A 162 -4.19 -17.88 -25.63
C MET A 162 -4.27 -19.23 -26.34
N ASN A 163 -5.06 -19.27 -27.41
CA ASN A 163 -4.81 -20.22 -28.48
C ASN A 163 -3.53 -19.73 -29.19
N PRO A 164 -2.40 -20.45 -29.12
CA PRO A 164 -1.39 -20.26 -30.15
C PRO A 164 -2.05 -20.69 -31.47
N THR A 165 -2.09 -19.74 -32.39
CA THR A 165 -2.44 -19.93 -33.78
C THR A 165 -1.86 -21.24 -34.32
N ARG A 166 -2.71 -22.00 -35.02
CA ARG A 166 -2.32 -23.08 -35.91
C ARG A 166 -1.18 -22.63 -36.81
N GLU A 167 0.02 -23.19 -36.63
CA GLU A 167 0.97 -23.33 -37.71
C GLU A 167 0.43 -24.42 -38.65
N GLY A 168 -0.29 -23.98 -39.68
CA GLY A 168 -0.46 -24.75 -40.90
C GLY A 168 0.57 -24.27 -41.91
N MET A 169 1.76 -24.88 -41.90
CA MET A 169 2.72 -24.88 -43.01
C MET A 169 3.54 -26.17 -42.96
N ALA A 170 3.01 -27.23 -43.58
CA ALA A 170 3.72 -28.25 -44.36
C ALA A 170 2.69 -29.05 -45.16
#